data_AF-D2QEP8-F1
#
_entry.id   AF-D2QEP8-F1
#
_cell.length_a   1.000
_cell.length_b   1.000
_cell.length_c   1.000
_cell.angle_alpha   90.00
_cell.angle_beta   90.00
_cell.angle_gamma   90.00
#
_symmetry.space_group_name_H-M   'P 1'
#
loop_
_entity.id
_entity.type
_entity.pdbx_description
1 polymer ?
#
loop_
_entity_poly.entity_id
_entity_poly.type
_entity_poly.pdbx_seq_one_letter_code
_entity_poly.pdbx_strand_id
1 'polypeptide(L)'
;MIRITKFNDSVYLTEITEGTIDFVQDYLKILVSDNDLFKGVGNSTGLIRIPSTRLVERDYNTLDIAIANSEGIEDVKFDYLRQNLLDSLFKNSIQFLIAHEYFHVYNGHVDYIYYLRNIKEYNEGIGDSKLSPLDNQTLEMDADSSATCFLYDLLCNNFNSKYNEVKLIGKIPLSTPPLEGTEKQKIIYYVLFVAYFILKFTSLKRISTIDDLKRSSHPSQGMRMQFIAGALHAKVALEDKNLEEFVIMCSLRVMKDDVPPEKRSSVK
;
A
#
# COMPACT_ATOMS: atom_id res chain seq x y z
N MET A 1 10.25 -10.36 2.20
CA MET A 1 9.94 -9.46 1.06
C MET A 1 9.73 -10.35 -0.15
N ILE A 2 8.73 -10.05 -0.95
CA ILE A 2 8.01 -11.03 -1.77
C ILE A 2 8.94 -11.68 -2.82
N ARG A 3 8.73 -12.96 -3.11
CA ARG A 3 9.54 -13.69 -4.10
C ARG A 3 8.66 -14.23 -5.21
N ILE A 4 9.05 -14.02 -6.47
CA ILE A 4 8.43 -14.66 -7.63
C ILE A 4 9.39 -15.67 -8.24
N THR A 5 8.95 -16.93 -8.33
CA THR A 5 9.69 -18.02 -8.97
C THR A 5 8.96 -18.51 -10.21
N LYS A 6 9.60 -18.43 -11.38
CA LYS A 6 9.09 -19.03 -12.62
C LYS A 6 9.49 -20.50 -12.70
N PHE A 7 8.50 -21.39 -12.73
CA PHE A 7 8.73 -22.83 -12.90
C PHE A 7 8.79 -23.24 -14.37
N ASN A 8 7.93 -22.65 -15.20
CA ASN A 8 7.88 -22.84 -16.65
C ASN A 8 7.20 -21.64 -17.31
N ASP A 9 6.94 -21.70 -18.63
CA ASP A 9 6.41 -20.56 -19.40
C ASP A 9 5.00 -20.09 -18.99
N SER A 10 4.26 -20.86 -18.20
CA SER A 10 2.91 -20.52 -17.77
C SER A 10 2.67 -20.63 -16.26
N VAL A 11 3.67 -21.03 -15.48
CA VAL A 11 3.53 -21.28 -14.04
C VAL A 11 4.53 -20.46 -13.24
N TYR A 12 3.97 -19.61 -12.38
CA TYR A 12 4.69 -18.74 -11.45
C TYR A 12 4.22 -19.03 -10.02
N LEU A 13 5.15 -18.93 -9.08
CA LEU A 13 4.86 -18.96 -7.65
C LEU A 13 5.29 -17.65 -7.03
N THR A 14 4.34 -17.01 -6.35
CA THR A 14 4.58 -15.81 -5.54
C THR A 14 4.53 -16.19 -4.07
N GLU A 15 5.60 -15.90 -3.32
CA GLU A 15 5.73 -16.19 -1.90
C GLU A 15 5.78 -14.90 -1.10
N ILE A 16 4.78 -14.68 -0.24
CA ILE A 16 4.78 -13.60 0.75
C ILE A 16 5.29 -14.18 2.07
N THR A 17 6.38 -13.62 2.60
CA THR A 17 6.97 -14.07 3.87
C THR A 17 6.04 -13.72 5.04
N GLU A 18 5.93 -14.62 6.02
CA GLU A 18 5.15 -14.41 7.26
C GLU A 18 5.47 -13.07 7.93
N GLY A 19 6.75 -12.72 8.07
CA GLY A 19 7.15 -11.43 8.64
C GLY A 19 6.68 -10.19 7.87
N THR A 20 6.32 -10.29 6.58
CA THR A 20 5.66 -9.18 5.85
C THR A 20 4.18 -9.06 6.26
N ILE A 21 3.52 -10.19 6.51
CA ILE A 21 2.14 -10.23 6.96
C ILE A 21 2.03 -9.66 8.38
N ASP A 22 2.88 -10.13 9.29
CA ASP A 22 2.92 -9.68 10.69
C ASP A 22 3.22 -8.17 10.76
N PHE A 23 4.21 -7.72 9.99
CA PHE A 23 4.55 -6.30 9.90
C PHE A 23 3.35 -5.45 9.46
N VAL A 24 2.66 -5.86 8.39
CA VAL A 24 1.48 -5.13 7.88
C VAL A 24 0.40 -5.08 8.96
N GLN A 25 0.17 -6.18 9.67
CA GLN A 25 -0.82 -6.24 10.74
C GLN A 25 -0.47 -5.29 11.89
N ASP A 26 0.77 -5.33 12.37
CA ASP A 26 1.18 -4.57 13.54
C ASP A 26 1.28 -3.07 13.25
N TYR A 27 1.79 -2.70 12.08
CA TYR A 27 1.80 -1.28 11.69
C TYR A 27 0.39 -0.72 11.55
N LEU A 28 -0.55 -1.51 11.01
CA LEU A 28 -1.96 -1.10 10.95
C LEU A 28 -2.57 -0.96 12.35
N LYS A 29 -2.25 -1.84 13.31
CA LYS A 29 -2.69 -1.66 14.71
C LYS A 29 -2.21 -0.33 15.27
N ILE A 30 -0.96 0.04 15.00
CA ILE A 30 -0.40 1.35 15.41
C ILE A 30 -1.21 2.49 14.80
N LEU A 31 -1.41 2.49 13.47
CA LEU A 31 -2.15 3.56 12.79
C LEU A 31 -3.60 3.65 13.27
N VAL A 32 -4.28 2.51 13.38
CA VAL A 32 -5.69 2.43 13.76
C VAL A 32 -5.90 2.76 15.24
N SER A 33 -4.87 2.66 16.09
CA SER A 33 -4.93 3.15 17.47
C SER A 33 -5.05 4.67 17.60
N ASP A 34 -4.77 5.43 16.54
CA ASP A 34 -4.94 6.88 16.53
C ASP A 34 -6.39 7.28 16.22
N ASN A 35 -7.12 7.67 17.27
CA ASN A 35 -8.50 8.14 17.17
C ASN A 35 -8.64 9.44 16.36
N ASP A 36 -7.59 10.28 16.26
CA ASP A 36 -7.62 11.51 15.48
C ASP A 36 -7.47 11.22 13.99
N LEU A 37 -6.60 10.25 13.63
CA LEU A 37 -6.41 9.83 12.23
C LEU A 37 -7.71 9.27 11.62
N PHE A 38 -8.48 8.55 12.44
CA PHE A 38 -9.73 7.91 12.00
C PHE A 38 -10.91 8.35 12.86
N LYS A 39 -11.08 9.67 12.99
CA LYS A 39 -12.17 10.28 13.73
C LYS A 39 -13.55 9.80 13.24
N GLY A 40 -14.43 9.44 14.16
CA GLY A 40 -15.79 8.99 13.82
C GLY A 40 -15.92 7.52 13.42
N VAL A 41 -14.85 6.73 13.54
CA VAL A 41 -14.83 5.30 13.17
C VAL A 41 -14.56 4.41 14.38
N GLY A 42 -15.48 4.38 15.34
CA GLY A 42 -15.22 3.72 16.61
C GLY A 42 -14.05 4.35 17.37
N ASN A 43 -13.53 3.66 18.38
CA ASN A 43 -12.49 4.15 19.28
C ASN A 43 -11.52 3.05 19.67
N SER A 44 -10.27 3.44 19.89
CA SER A 44 -9.27 2.70 20.65
C SER A 44 -9.26 3.18 22.11
N THR A 45 -8.89 2.31 23.06
CA THR A 45 -8.71 2.68 24.47
C THR A 45 -7.44 3.50 24.73
N GLY A 46 -6.53 3.54 23.77
CA GLY A 46 -5.24 4.22 23.87
C GLY A 46 -4.58 4.36 22.51
N LEU A 47 -3.45 5.07 22.49
CA LEU A 47 -2.62 5.28 21.32
C LEU A 47 -1.33 4.50 21.47
N ILE A 48 -1.02 3.65 20.49
CA ILE A 48 0.28 2.99 20.41
C ILE A 48 1.28 4.02 19.89
N ARG A 49 2.22 4.43 20.75
CA ARG A 49 3.30 5.35 20.37
C ARG A 49 4.56 4.58 20.10
N ILE A 50 5.01 4.59 18.84
CA ILE A 50 6.36 4.13 18.52
C ILE A 50 7.34 5.30 18.75
N PRO A 51 8.47 5.09 19.45
CA PRO A 51 9.42 6.16 19.81
C PRO A 51 9.91 7.02 18.64
N SER A 52 9.94 6.49 17.41
CA SER A 52 9.94 7.33 16.21
C SER A 52 9.58 6.51 14.96
N THR A 53 8.74 7.08 14.09
CA THR A 53 8.46 6.53 12.75
C THR A 53 9.71 6.54 11.84
N ARG A 54 10.72 7.36 12.14
CA ARG A 54 12.02 7.37 11.45
C ARG A 54 12.87 6.13 11.69
N LEU A 55 12.57 5.34 12.73
CA LEU A 55 13.28 4.08 13.01
C LEU A 55 12.76 2.94 12.13
N VAL A 56 11.49 2.99 11.74
CA VAL A 56 10.86 2.01 10.82
C VAL A 56 11.36 2.20 9.38
N GLU A 57 12.06 3.31 9.09
CA GLU A 57 12.60 3.61 7.76
C GLU A 57 13.81 2.74 7.36
N ARG A 58 14.29 1.79 8.18
CA ARG A 58 15.61 1.16 7.94
C ARG A 58 15.68 -0.36 7.94
N ASP A 59 14.81 -1.10 8.63
CA ASP A 59 14.83 -2.58 8.70
C ASP A 59 13.58 -3.13 9.41
N TYR A 60 13.07 -4.30 8.99
CA TYR A 60 12.01 -5.06 9.67
C TYR A 60 12.32 -5.30 11.15
N ASN A 61 13.58 -5.66 11.44
CA ASN A 61 14.05 -5.88 12.81
C ASN A 61 13.85 -4.64 13.69
N THR A 62 13.83 -3.45 13.09
CA THR A 62 13.69 -2.20 13.84
C THR A 62 12.24 -1.95 14.25
N LEU A 63 11.23 -2.42 13.48
CA LEU A 63 9.84 -2.36 13.93
C LEU A 63 9.60 -3.36 15.05
N ASP A 64 10.06 -4.60 14.93
CA ASP A 64 9.91 -5.61 16.00
C ASP A 64 10.57 -5.15 17.30
N ILE A 65 11.77 -4.58 17.21
CA ILE A 65 12.44 -3.95 18.35
C ILE A 65 11.65 -2.75 18.88
N ALA A 66 11.08 -1.92 18.01
CA ALA A 66 10.33 -0.74 18.44
C ALA A 66 8.97 -1.10 19.07
N ILE A 67 8.32 -2.17 18.59
CA ILE A 67 7.11 -2.78 19.16
C ILE A 67 7.45 -3.40 20.52
N ALA A 68 8.49 -4.24 20.58
CA ALA A 68 8.93 -4.90 21.80
C ALA A 68 9.36 -3.91 22.90
N ASN A 69 9.86 -2.74 22.52
CA ASN A 69 10.25 -1.67 23.45
C ASN A 69 9.14 -0.63 23.67
N SER A 70 8.00 -0.73 23.00
CA SER A 70 6.89 0.19 23.23
C SER A 70 6.02 -0.32 24.37
N GLU A 71 5.94 0.48 25.44
CA GLU A 71 5.03 0.21 26.54
C GLU A 71 3.57 0.33 26.06
N GLY A 72 2.74 -0.66 26.38
CA GLY A 72 1.28 -0.57 26.24
C GLY A 72 0.67 -1.04 24.91
N ILE A 73 1.40 -1.73 24.02
CA ILE A 73 0.80 -2.34 22.81
C ILE A 73 -0.30 -3.35 23.16
N GLU A 74 -0.06 -4.21 24.15
CA GLU A 74 -1.01 -5.27 24.55
C GLU A 74 -2.27 -4.72 25.25
N ASP A 75 -2.23 -3.46 25.71
CA ASP A 75 -3.33 -2.82 26.45
C ASP A 75 -4.29 -2.00 25.58
N VAL A 76 -3.94 -1.77 24.30
CA VAL A 76 -4.84 -1.06 23.38
C VAL A 76 -5.92 -2.02 22.89
N LYS A 77 -7.15 -1.73 23.30
CA LYS A 77 -8.35 -2.44 22.86
C LYS A 77 -9.11 -1.59 21.87
N PHE A 78 -9.64 -2.25 20.85
CA PHE A 78 -10.48 -1.64 19.83
C PHE A 78 -11.94 -1.99 20.10
N ASP A 79 -12.84 -1.01 19.98
CA ASP A 79 -14.26 -1.33 19.89
C ASP A 79 -14.58 -2.07 18.57
N TYR A 80 -15.82 -2.54 18.45
CA TYR A 80 -16.25 -3.34 17.30
C TYR A 80 -16.03 -2.63 15.95
N LEU A 81 -16.31 -1.33 15.86
CA LEU A 81 -16.17 -0.58 14.61
C LEU A 81 -14.69 -0.37 14.27
N ARG A 82 -13.87 -0.10 15.28
CA ARG A 82 -12.43 0.10 15.13
C ARG A 82 -11.72 -1.20 14.75
N GLN A 83 -12.11 -2.33 15.34
CA GLN A 83 -11.60 -3.65 14.96
C GLN A 83 -11.97 -4.01 13.52
N ASN A 84 -13.22 -3.74 13.11
CA ASN A 84 -13.65 -3.96 11.73
C ASN A 84 -12.84 -3.14 10.71
N LEU A 85 -12.48 -1.90 11.07
CA LEU A 85 -11.59 -1.06 10.25
C LEU A 85 -10.21 -1.71 10.10
N LEU A 86 -9.60 -2.14 11.22
CA LEU A 86 -8.31 -2.83 11.22
C LEU A 86 -8.34 -4.07 10.32
N ASP A 87 -9.34 -4.93 10.49
CA ASP A 87 -9.48 -6.16 9.70
C ASP A 87 -9.66 -5.87 8.21
N SER A 88 -10.39 -4.80 7.87
CA SER A 88 -10.63 -4.40 6.48
C SER A 88 -9.38 -3.83 5.83
N LEU A 89 -8.67 -2.94 6.53
CA LEU A 89 -7.40 -2.38 6.05
C LEU A 89 -6.35 -3.48 5.89
N PHE A 90 -6.27 -4.42 6.83
CA PHE A 90 -5.35 -5.54 6.74
C PHE A 90 -5.63 -6.40 5.51
N LYS A 91 -6.89 -6.83 5.31
CA LYS A 91 -7.27 -7.62 4.13
C LYS A 91 -6.98 -6.90 2.81
N ASN A 92 -7.32 -5.62 2.72
CA ASN A 92 -7.11 -4.84 1.50
C ASN A 92 -5.60 -4.62 1.23
N SER A 93 -4.80 -4.44 2.28
CA SER A 93 -3.34 -4.37 2.16
C SER A 93 -2.72 -5.67 1.64
N ILE A 94 -3.17 -6.82 2.15
CA ILE A 94 -2.73 -8.12 1.63
C ILE A 94 -3.20 -8.33 0.19
N GLN A 95 -4.42 -7.95 -0.15
CA GLN A 95 -4.93 -8.01 -1.52
C GLN A 95 -4.14 -7.11 -2.47
N PHE A 96 -3.78 -5.91 -2.03
CA PHE A 96 -2.94 -5.00 -2.80
C PHE A 96 -1.57 -5.61 -3.08
N LEU A 97 -0.90 -6.18 -2.05
CA LEU A 97 0.38 -6.86 -2.22
C LEU A 97 0.30 -8.02 -3.21
N ILE A 98 -0.72 -8.89 -3.07
CA ILE A 98 -0.93 -10.00 -4.01
C ILE A 98 -1.17 -9.47 -5.43
N ALA A 99 -1.99 -8.42 -5.58
CA ALA A 99 -2.29 -7.84 -6.87
C ALA A 99 -1.04 -7.22 -7.52
N HIS A 100 -0.21 -6.52 -6.75
CA HIS A 100 1.05 -5.94 -7.22
C HIS A 100 1.95 -7.02 -7.85
N GLU A 101 2.20 -8.12 -7.14
CA GLU A 101 2.99 -9.23 -7.65
C GLU A 101 2.34 -9.95 -8.84
N TYR A 102 1.01 -10.09 -8.79
CA TYR A 102 0.27 -10.63 -9.91
C TYR A 102 0.47 -9.78 -11.17
N PHE A 103 0.48 -8.45 -11.06
CA PHE A 103 0.71 -7.58 -12.21
C PHE A 103 2.14 -7.58 -12.71
N HIS A 104 3.14 -7.86 -11.87
CA HIS A 104 4.48 -8.17 -12.37
C HIS A 104 4.49 -9.39 -13.31
N VAL A 105 3.71 -10.42 -13.02
CA VAL A 105 3.57 -11.59 -13.89
C VAL A 105 2.69 -11.25 -15.10
N TYR A 106 1.50 -10.72 -14.87
CA TYR A 106 0.49 -10.47 -15.90
C TYR A 106 0.96 -9.48 -16.97
N ASN A 107 1.67 -8.41 -16.58
CA ASN A 107 2.20 -7.43 -17.53
C ASN A 107 3.54 -7.88 -18.17
N GLY A 108 3.97 -9.12 -17.90
CA GLY A 108 5.18 -9.68 -18.48
C GLY A 108 6.48 -9.08 -17.94
N HIS A 109 6.45 -8.36 -16.82
CA HIS A 109 7.64 -7.77 -16.20
C HIS A 109 8.65 -8.87 -15.81
N VAL A 110 8.12 -9.95 -15.23
CA VAL A 110 8.92 -11.11 -14.82
C VAL A 110 9.59 -11.76 -16.03
N ASP A 111 8.84 -12.00 -17.12
CA ASP A 111 9.37 -12.56 -18.37
C ASP A 111 10.43 -11.65 -19.03
N TYR A 112 10.17 -10.34 -19.04
CA TYR A 112 11.12 -9.35 -19.55
C TYR A 112 12.43 -9.38 -18.78
N ILE A 113 12.37 -9.42 -17.44
CA ILE A 113 13.54 -9.52 -16.58
C ILE A 113 14.28 -10.84 -16.82
N TYR A 114 13.56 -11.95 -16.96
CA TYR A 114 14.17 -13.26 -17.26
C TYR A 114 14.90 -13.28 -18.58
N TYR A 115 14.27 -12.75 -19.63
CA TYR A 115 14.86 -12.63 -20.96
C TYR A 115 16.18 -11.84 -20.91
N LEU A 116 16.22 -10.72 -20.19
CA LEU A 116 17.42 -9.88 -20.09
C LEU A 116 18.54 -10.51 -19.23
N ARG A 117 18.18 -11.28 -18.21
CA ARG A 117 19.14 -11.85 -17.25
C ARG A 117 19.64 -13.25 -17.62
N ASN A 118 18.92 -14.01 -18.44
CA ASN A 118 19.18 -15.43 -18.68
C ASN A 118 19.28 -16.25 -17.37
N ILE A 119 18.45 -15.92 -16.37
CA ILE A 119 18.35 -16.62 -15.08
C ILE A 119 16.98 -17.31 -14.95
N LYS A 120 16.81 -18.20 -13.97
CA LYS A 120 15.53 -18.90 -13.71
C LYS A 120 14.80 -18.43 -12.45
N GLU A 121 15.43 -17.63 -11.58
CA GLU A 121 14.81 -17.08 -10.37
C GLU A 121 14.93 -15.55 -10.32
N TYR A 122 13.84 -14.84 -9.99
CA TYR A 122 13.83 -13.41 -9.71
C TYR A 122 13.66 -13.18 -8.21
N ASN A 123 14.53 -12.35 -7.63
CA ASN A 123 14.49 -12.01 -6.22
C ASN A 123 14.70 -10.49 -6.11
N GLU A 124 13.74 -9.80 -5.49
CA GLU A 124 13.61 -8.34 -5.52
C GLU A 124 14.76 -7.59 -4.79
N GLY A 125 15.69 -8.29 -4.13
CA GLY A 125 16.77 -7.71 -3.33
C GLY A 125 18.21 -7.91 -3.85
N ILE A 126 18.43 -8.65 -4.94
CA ILE A 126 19.79 -8.97 -5.41
C ILE A 126 20.21 -7.97 -6.50
N GLY A 127 21.10 -7.04 -6.11
CA GLY A 127 21.49 -5.83 -6.84
C GLY A 127 22.27 -5.98 -8.15
N ASP A 128 22.10 -7.07 -8.90
CA ASP A 128 22.71 -7.29 -10.21
C ASP A 128 21.67 -7.22 -11.34
N SER A 129 20.80 -6.21 -11.32
CA SER A 129 19.89 -5.98 -12.44
C SER A 129 20.70 -5.44 -13.64
N LYS A 130 20.81 -6.25 -14.71
CA LYS A 130 21.10 -5.72 -16.07
C LYS A 130 20.06 -4.70 -16.54
N LEU A 131 18.93 -4.62 -15.83
CA LEU A 131 17.89 -3.62 -16.01
C LEU A 131 18.41 -2.25 -15.58
N SER A 132 18.14 -1.22 -16.39
CA SER A 132 18.44 0.14 -15.94
C SER A 132 17.56 0.49 -14.72
N PRO A 133 18.05 1.33 -13.79
CA PRO A 133 17.24 1.77 -12.67
C PRO A 133 15.91 2.40 -13.09
N LEU A 134 15.87 3.11 -14.22
CA LEU A 134 14.65 3.73 -14.76
C LEU A 134 13.64 2.69 -15.27
N ASP A 135 14.12 1.65 -15.95
CA ASP A 135 13.24 0.55 -16.38
C ASP A 135 12.65 -0.13 -15.15
N ASN A 136 13.46 -0.39 -14.12
CA ASN A 136 12.96 -1.04 -12.90
C ASN A 136 11.87 -0.20 -12.24
N GLN A 137 12.13 1.10 -12.07
CA GLN A 137 11.15 2.03 -11.53
C GLN A 137 9.87 2.07 -12.37
N THR A 138 9.97 1.94 -13.69
CA THR A 138 8.79 1.93 -14.58
C THR A 138 7.94 0.68 -14.35
N LEU A 139 8.57 -0.50 -14.25
CA LEU A 139 7.88 -1.76 -13.97
C LEU A 139 7.16 -1.73 -12.61
N GLU A 140 7.79 -1.15 -11.58
CA GLU A 140 7.19 -0.96 -10.24
C GLU A 140 5.97 -0.03 -10.28
N MET A 141 6.10 1.13 -10.93
CA MET A 141 4.99 2.11 -11.04
C MET A 141 3.80 1.54 -11.82
N ASP A 142 4.07 0.72 -12.83
CA ASP A 142 3.03 0.05 -13.61
C ASP A 142 2.31 -1.04 -12.79
N ALA A 143 3.05 -1.87 -12.04
CA ALA A 143 2.48 -2.87 -11.14
C ALA A 143 1.63 -2.23 -10.03
N ASP A 144 2.11 -1.15 -9.41
CA ASP A 144 1.36 -0.40 -8.39
C ASP A 144 0.06 0.21 -8.92
N SER A 145 0.13 0.81 -10.09
CA SER A 145 -1.02 1.47 -10.73
C SER A 145 -2.07 0.43 -11.10
N SER A 146 -1.63 -0.71 -11.64
CA SER A 146 -2.49 -1.85 -11.97
C SER A 146 -3.14 -2.45 -10.73
N ALA A 147 -2.37 -2.68 -9.66
CA ALA A 147 -2.87 -3.19 -8.39
C ALA A 147 -3.88 -2.25 -7.72
N THR A 148 -3.64 -0.94 -7.78
CA THR A 148 -4.56 0.09 -7.28
C THR A 148 -5.89 0.04 -8.03
N CYS A 149 -5.85 0.07 -9.36
CA CYS A 149 -7.02 0.01 -10.21
C CYS A 149 -7.81 -1.29 -10.01
N PHE A 150 -7.10 -2.42 -9.88
CA PHE A 150 -7.69 -3.71 -9.56
C PHE A 150 -8.36 -3.72 -8.19
N LEU A 151 -7.71 -3.17 -7.16
CA LEU A 151 -8.31 -3.09 -5.82
C LEU A 151 -9.56 -2.19 -5.85
N TYR A 152 -9.52 -1.06 -6.55
CA TYR A 152 -10.72 -0.23 -6.74
C TYR A 152 -11.85 -1.02 -7.40
N ASP A 153 -11.58 -1.72 -8.51
CA ASP A 153 -12.57 -2.58 -9.16
C ASP A 153 -13.09 -3.64 -8.20
N LEU A 154 -12.22 -4.26 -7.43
CA LEU A 154 -12.58 -5.30 -6.48
C LEU A 154 -13.55 -4.77 -5.43
N LEU A 155 -13.28 -3.59 -4.89
CA LEU A 155 -14.13 -2.96 -3.88
C LEU A 155 -15.45 -2.45 -4.46
N CYS A 156 -15.44 -1.94 -5.69
CA CYS A 156 -16.65 -1.53 -6.41
C CYS A 156 -17.49 -2.71 -6.91
N ASN A 157 -16.88 -3.84 -7.27
CA ASN A 157 -17.56 -5.04 -7.80
C ASN A 157 -17.88 -6.09 -6.74
N ASN A 158 -17.24 -6.08 -5.57
CA ASN A 158 -17.77 -6.79 -4.39
C ASN A 158 -19.09 -6.17 -3.90
N PHE A 159 -19.45 -4.99 -4.42
CA PHE A 159 -20.78 -4.41 -4.34
C PHE A 159 -21.76 -4.91 -5.42
N ASN A 160 -21.25 -5.41 -6.56
CA ASN A 160 -22.03 -5.90 -7.71
C ASN A 160 -21.29 -7.07 -8.39
N SER A 161 -21.56 -8.29 -7.93
CA SER A 161 -20.93 -9.55 -8.32
C SER A 161 -20.54 -9.70 -9.82
N LYS A 162 -19.23 -9.66 -10.13
CA LYS A 162 -18.74 -10.10 -11.46
C LYS A 162 -17.37 -10.81 -11.49
N TYR A 163 -16.63 -10.86 -10.39
CA TYR A 163 -15.33 -11.54 -10.31
C TYR A 163 -15.43 -12.82 -9.45
N ASN A 164 -16.00 -13.88 -10.02
CA ASN A 164 -16.28 -15.14 -9.32
C ASN A 164 -15.11 -16.15 -9.28
N GLU A 165 -13.92 -15.81 -9.77
CA GLU A 165 -12.78 -16.76 -9.76
C GLU A 165 -11.70 -16.43 -8.71
N VAL A 166 -11.74 -15.25 -8.09
CA VAL A 166 -10.97 -14.97 -6.87
C VAL A 166 -11.91 -15.16 -5.69
N LYS A 167 -11.88 -16.33 -5.04
CA LYS A 167 -12.63 -16.59 -3.79
C LYS A 167 -12.12 -15.65 -2.70
N LEU A 168 -12.76 -14.50 -2.55
CA LEU A 168 -12.42 -13.49 -1.56
C LEU A 168 -13.05 -13.81 -0.21
N ILE A 169 -12.20 -13.85 0.82
CA ILE A 169 -12.58 -14.06 2.21
C ILE A 169 -12.96 -12.70 2.83
N GLY A 170 -14.25 -12.36 2.73
CA GLY A 170 -14.89 -11.40 3.64
C GLY A 170 -15.52 -10.18 2.98
N LYS A 171 -16.75 -9.86 3.41
CA LYS A 171 -17.42 -8.58 3.14
C LYS A 171 -16.78 -7.50 4.00
N ILE A 172 -16.53 -6.33 3.43
CA ILE A 172 -16.01 -5.15 4.15
C ILE A 172 -17.18 -4.42 4.84
N PRO A 173 -17.12 -4.17 6.15
CA PRO A 173 -17.98 -3.19 6.78
C PRO A 173 -17.49 -1.80 6.37
N LEU A 174 -18.12 -1.17 5.38
CA LEU A 174 -17.90 0.25 5.02
C LEU A 174 -18.53 1.21 6.05
N SER A 175 -18.64 0.81 7.32
CA SER A 175 -19.08 1.69 8.39
C SER A 175 -17.99 2.73 8.67
N THR A 176 -18.05 3.76 7.82
CA THR A 176 -17.49 5.13 7.89
C THR A 176 -15.98 5.24 8.05
N PRO A 177 -15.21 5.70 7.05
CA PRO A 177 -14.04 6.55 7.29
C PRO A 177 -14.50 7.93 7.80
N PRO A 178 -13.61 8.82 8.28
CA PRO A 178 -13.95 10.21 8.68
C PRO A 178 -14.53 11.11 7.57
N LEU A 179 -14.82 10.57 6.39
CA LEU A 179 -15.28 11.32 5.23
C LEU A 179 -16.80 11.17 5.09
N GLU A 180 -17.51 12.25 5.38
CA GLU A 180 -18.80 12.51 4.75
C GLU A 180 -18.63 12.39 3.23
N GLY A 181 -19.48 11.60 2.57
CA GLY A 181 -19.35 11.34 1.14
C GLY A 181 -20.11 10.09 0.70
N THR A 182 -20.19 9.93 -0.62
CA THR A 182 -20.78 8.75 -1.27
C THR A 182 -19.94 7.50 -1.00
N GLU A 183 -20.53 6.31 -1.16
CA GLU A 183 -19.80 5.05 -0.99
C GLU A 183 -18.59 4.93 -1.92
N LYS A 184 -18.70 5.39 -3.18
CA LYS A 184 -17.57 5.41 -4.12
C LYS A 184 -16.43 6.32 -3.65
N GLN A 185 -16.75 7.48 -3.08
CA GLN A 185 -15.75 8.38 -2.50
C GLN A 185 -15.00 7.70 -1.35
N LYS A 186 -15.71 6.97 -0.48
CA LYS A 186 -15.07 6.20 0.59
C LYS A 186 -14.14 5.12 0.03
N ILE A 187 -14.57 4.39 -1.00
CA ILE A 187 -13.74 3.37 -1.68
C ILE A 187 -12.47 4.00 -2.25
N ILE A 188 -12.58 5.11 -2.99
CA ILE A 188 -11.42 5.83 -3.56
C ILE A 188 -10.42 6.19 -2.46
N TYR A 189 -10.91 6.75 -1.34
CA TYR A 189 -10.05 7.11 -0.21
C TYR A 189 -9.35 5.87 0.37
N TYR A 190 -10.08 4.78 0.59
CA TYR A 190 -9.50 3.55 1.14
C TYR A 190 -8.45 2.92 0.22
N VAL A 191 -8.70 2.88 -1.08
CA VAL A 191 -7.75 2.36 -2.08
C VAL A 191 -6.46 3.18 -2.05
N LEU A 192 -6.57 4.51 -2.09
CA LEU A 192 -5.41 5.40 -2.04
C LEU A 192 -4.67 5.31 -0.70
N PHE A 193 -5.39 5.17 0.41
CA PHE A 193 -4.80 4.98 1.73
C PHE A 193 -4.00 3.68 1.80
N VAL A 194 -4.58 2.55 1.34
CA VAL A 194 -3.91 1.25 1.33
C VAL A 194 -2.67 1.27 0.44
N ALA A 195 -2.79 1.79 -0.78
CA ALA A 195 -1.67 1.90 -1.70
C ALA A 195 -0.54 2.74 -1.06
N TYR A 196 -0.87 3.93 -0.56
CA TYR A 196 0.10 4.78 0.11
C TYR A 196 0.75 4.12 1.34
N PHE A 197 -0.05 3.45 2.17
CA PHE A 197 0.44 2.73 3.34
C PHE A 197 1.48 1.67 2.96
N ILE A 198 1.20 0.85 1.94
CA ILE A 198 2.14 -0.16 1.45
C ILE A 198 3.41 0.49 0.87
N LEU A 199 3.25 1.54 0.06
CA LEU A 199 4.38 2.24 -0.54
C LEU A 199 5.31 2.89 0.48
N LYS A 200 4.73 3.43 1.55
CA LYS A 200 5.46 4.04 2.66
C LYS A 200 6.44 3.05 3.28
N PHE A 201 6.05 1.79 3.32
CA PHE A 201 6.84 0.71 3.86
C PHE A 201 7.89 0.17 2.86
N THR A 202 7.57 0.05 1.57
CA THR A 202 8.50 -0.56 0.59
C THR A 202 9.57 0.40 0.08
N SER A 203 9.38 1.71 0.20
CA SER A 203 10.25 2.71 -0.43
C SER A 203 11.05 3.50 0.61
N LEU A 204 11.92 2.80 1.35
CA LEU A 204 12.66 3.32 2.50
C LEU A 204 13.87 4.23 2.17
N LYS A 205 14.21 4.41 0.89
CA LYS A 205 15.36 5.25 0.49
C LYS A 205 14.92 6.69 0.28
N ARG A 206 15.49 7.60 1.08
CA ARG A 206 15.33 9.04 0.88
C ARG A 206 16.03 9.45 -0.42
N ILE A 207 15.23 9.84 -1.41
CA ILE A 207 15.72 10.43 -2.67
C ILE A 207 15.81 11.94 -2.47
N SER A 208 17.03 12.49 -2.44
CA SER A 208 17.26 13.91 -2.19
C SER A 208 17.80 14.66 -3.41
N THR A 209 18.34 13.94 -4.38
CA THR A 209 18.91 14.48 -5.61
C THR A 209 18.45 13.69 -6.84
N ILE A 210 18.61 14.28 -8.03
CA ILE A 210 18.38 13.58 -9.30
C ILE A 210 19.32 12.37 -9.45
N ASP A 211 20.54 12.45 -8.91
CA ASP A 211 21.48 11.35 -8.96
C ASP A 211 21.08 10.19 -8.03
N ASP A 212 20.46 10.50 -6.88
CA ASP A 212 19.84 9.48 -6.02
C ASP A 212 18.72 8.76 -6.78
N LEU A 213 17.89 9.51 -7.52
CA LEU A 213 16.80 8.95 -8.33
C LEU A 213 17.32 8.02 -9.42
N LYS A 214 18.40 8.42 -10.12
CA LYS A 214 19.04 7.61 -11.16
C LYS A 214 19.68 6.33 -10.64
N ARG A 215 20.03 6.29 -9.35
CA ARG A 215 20.65 5.12 -8.70
C ARG A 215 19.66 4.27 -7.91
N SER A 216 18.44 4.77 -7.69
CA SER A 216 17.43 4.05 -6.93
C SER A 216 16.82 2.92 -7.76
N SER A 217 16.73 1.73 -7.18
CA SER A 217 16.01 0.60 -7.78
C SER A 217 14.49 0.77 -7.70
N HIS A 218 13.99 1.62 -6.78
CA HIS A 218 12.57 1.90 -6.62
C HIS A 218 12.29 3.41 -6.74
N PRO A 219 11.11 3.80 -7.27
CA PRO A 219 10.76 5.21 -7.38
C PRO A 219 10.48 5.79 -5.99
N SER A 220 10.60 7.11 -5.84
CA SER A 220 10.21 7.75 -4.58
C SER A 220 8.71 7.55 -4.31
N GLN A 221 8.33 7.48 -3.04
CA GLN A 221 6.92 7.34 -2.62
C GLN A 221 6.02 8.40 -3.26
N GLY A 222 6.48 9.66 -3.28
CA GLY A 222 5.74 10.76 -3.89
C GLY A 222 5.51 10.55 -5.40
N MET A 223 6.52 10.07 -6.12
CA MET A 223 6.38 9.74 -7.55
C MET A 223 5.40 8.58 -7.75
N ARG A 224 5.56 7.48 -7.00
CA ARG A 224 4.66 6.32 -7.07
C ARG A 224 3.20 6.74 -6.83
N MET A 225 2.95 7.57 -5.83
CA MET A 225 1.60 8.10 -5.55
C MET A 225 1.04 8.98 -6.65
N GLN A 226 1.86 9.78 -7.33
CA GLN A 226 1.40 10.57 -8.48
C GLN A 226 0.93 9.67 -9.63
N PHE A 227 1.69 8.61 -9.95
CA PHE A 227 1.32 7.64 -10.97
C PHE A 227 0.06 6.86 -10.59
N ILE A 228 0.00 6.35 -9.35
CA ILE A 228 -1.18 5.66 -8.80
C ILE A 228 -2.42 6.55 -8.87
N ALA A 229 -2.32 7.80 -8.42
CA ALA A 229 -3.43 8.74 -8.44
C ALA A 229 -3.87 9.06 -9.88
N GLY A 230 -2.92 9.22 -10.81
CA GLY A 230 -3.21 9.43 -12.22
C GLY A 230 -3.92 8.25 -12.87
N ALA A 231 -3.47 7.02 -12.60
CA ALA A 231 -4.10 5.80 -13.11
C ALA A 231 -5.52 5.62 -12.55
N LEU A 232 -5.69 5.79 -11.23
CA LEU A 232 -7.00 5.71 -10.59
C LEU A 232 -7.93 6.83 -11.07
N HIS A 233 -7.41 8.05 -11.26
CA HIS A 233 -8.18 9.16 -11.82
C HIS A 233 -8.70 8.82 -13.22
N ALA A 234 -7.82 8.37 -14.12
CA ALA A 234 -8.21 7.99 -15.47
C ALA A 234 -9.29 6.90 -15.46
N LYS A 235 -9.13 5.89 -14.59
CA LYS A 235 -10.10 4.82 -14.42
C LYS A 235 -11.45 5.32 -13.91
N VAL A 236 -11.45 6.09 -12.82
CA VAL A 236 -12.67 6.65 -12.24
C VAL A 236 -13.38 7.60 -13.21
N ALA A 237 -12.64 8.42 -13.97
CA ALA A 237 -13.21 9.34 -14.95
C ALA A 237 -13.93 8.63 -16.12
N LEU A 238 -13.52 7.41 -16.46
CA LEU A 238 -14.22 6.57 -17.44
C LEU A 238 -15.58 6.06 -16.91
N GLU A 239 -15.73 5.93 -15.59
CA GLU A 239 -16.93 5.39 -14.94
C GLU A 239 -17.87 6.49 -14.43
N ASP A 240 -17.32 7.56 -13.87
CA ASP A 240 -18.06 8.64 -13.20
C ASP A 240 -17.22 9.93 -13.14
N LYS A 241 -17.46 10.85 -14.08
CA LYS A 241 -16.72 12.13 -14.17
C LYS A 241 -16.85 13.00 -12.92
N ASN A 242 -17.92 12.86 -12.13
CA ASN A 242 -18.11 13.68 -10.93
C ASN A 242 -17.16 13.30 -9.78
N LEU A 243 -16.42 12.20 -9.93
CA LEU A 243 -15.49 11.70 -8.92
C LEU A 243 -14.02 12.01 -9.24
N GLU A 244 -13.72 12.60 -10.40
CA GLU A 244 -12.36 12.83 -10.86
C GLU A 244 -11.61 13.82 -9.94
N GLU A 245 -12.25 14.94 -9.58
CA GLU A 245 -11.72 15.93 -8.64
C GLU A 245 -11.50 15.32 -7.25
N PHE A 246 -12.32 14.35 -6.86
CA PHE A 246 -12.22 13.69 -5.56
C PHE A 246 -10.97 12.82 -5.46
N VAL A 247 -10.57 12.13 -6.53
CA VAL A 247 -9.31 11.35 -6.57
C VAL A 247 -8.10 12.26 -6.33
N ILE A 248 -8.09 13.44 -6.95
CA ILE A 248 -7.01 14.43 -6.77
C ILE A 248 -6.97 14.91 -5.31
N MET A 249 -8.11 15.28 -4.75
CA MET A 249 -8.19 15.73 -3.36
C MET A 249 -7.75 14.66 -2.36
N CYS A 250 -8.16 13.40 -2.56
CA CYS A 250 -7.75 12.29 -1.71
C CYS A 250 -6.26 12.00 -1.80
N SER A 251 -5.68 12.00 -3.00
CA SER A 251 -4.24 11.77 -3.15
C SER A 251 -3.42 12.84 -2.44
N LEU A 252 -3.82 14.12 -2.56
CA LEU A 252 -3.21 15.22 -1.81
C LEU A 252 -3.36 15.06 -0.30
N ARG A 253 -4.52 14.61 0.19
CA ARG A 253 -4.77 14.42 1.62
C ARG A 253 -3.91 13.31 2.20
N VAL A 254 -3.90 12.14 1.56
CA VAL A 254 -3.11 10.98 2.00
C VAL A 254 -1.61 11.32 2.03
N MET A 255 -1.12 12.14 1.09
CA MET A 255 0.25 12.64 1.10
C MET A 255 0.52 13.72 2.17
N LYS A 256 -0.46 14.58 2.49
CA LYS A 256 -0.33 15.65 3.52
C LYS A 256 -0.32 15.12 4.95
N ASP A 257 -1.06 14.04 5.21
CA ASP A 257 -1.15 13.42 6.53
C ASP A 257 0.19 12.79 6.97
N ASP A 258 1.20 12.77 6.10
CA ASP A 258 2.60 12.37 6.38
C ASP A 258 3.48 13.47 7.00
N VAL A 259 2.98 14.70 7.14
CA VAL A 259 3.73 15.76 7.83
C VAL A 259 3.66 15.49 9.35
N PRO A 260 4.80 15.30 10.05
CA PRO A 260 4.81 15.11 11.50
C PRO A 260 4.01 16.21 12.20
N PRO A 261 3.26 15.91 13.27
CA PRO A 261 2.42 16.90 13.97
C PRO A 261 3.19 18.18 14.34
N GLU A 262 4.46 18.03 14.68
CA GLU A 262 5.41 19.11 15.04
C GLU A 262 5.61 20.17 13.93
N LYS A 263 5.30 19.84 12.68
CA LYS A 263 5.41 20.74 11.51
C LYS A 263 4.08 21.20 10.93
N ARG A 264 2.95 20.72 11.47
CA ARG A 264 1.61 21.14 10.99
C ARG A 264 1.23 22.55 11.44
N SER A 265 1.93 23.11 12.44
CA SER A 265 1.68 24.45 12.99
C SER A 265 2.39 25.61 12.25
N SER A 266 3.29 25.31 11.32
CA SER A 266 4.08 26.34 10.61
C SER A 266 3.64 26.62 9.17
N VAL A 267 2.60 25.92 8.67
CA VAL A 267 1.95 26.25 7.41
C VAL A 267 0.66 27.00 7.72
N LYS A 268 0.79 28.32 7.89
CA LYS A 268 -0.31 29.28 7.83
C LYS A 268 -0.32 29.95 6.47
#